data_AF-A0A7S0C5F6-F1
#
_entry.id   AF-A0A7S0C5F6-F1
#
_cell.length_a   1.000
_cell.length_b   1.000
_cell.length_c   1.000
_cell.angle_alpha   90.00
_cell.angle_beta   90.00
_cell.angle_gamma   90.00
#
_symmetry.space_group_name_H-M   'P 1'
#
loop_
_entity.id
_entity.type
_entity.pdbx_description
1 polymer ?
#
loop_
_entity_poly.entity_id
_entity_poly.type
_entity_poly.pdbx_seq_one_letter_code
_entity_poly.pdbx_strand_id
1 'polypeptide(L)'
;ETNESESVLGRFLTDIGKIAGSGSCNNVKCGDMIVAKIDVQNLGIYRDQSYEIRQIYDQGLNSESGQIEKLPVDALFTSVNGSDDNGVPRGYTRYLTLYSIIHHGVKGVFDPDDVAVIVTADEVGLVTIKQEIGDAALLAIPGFFWVVVCYLFTNYYHERYGGNFIDAFLGR
;
A
#
# COMPACT_ATOMS: atom_id res chain seq x y z
N GLU A 1 -13.20 -6.85 40.33
CA GLU A 1 -12.51 -5.77 39.58
C GLU A 1 -11.77 -6.41 38.42
N THR A 2 -12.48 -6.61 37.31
CA THR A 2 -11.97 -7.20 36.07
C THR A 2 -12.92 -6.66 35.02
N ASN A 3 -12.46 -5.85 34.06
CA ASN A 3 -13.10 -5.54 32.76
C ASN A 3 -12.56 -4.27 32.06
N GLU A 4 -11.44 -3.67 32.47
CA GLU A 4 -10.84 -2.57 31.68
C GLU A 4 -9.85 -3.07 30.62
N SER A 5 -9.06 -4.10 30.89
CA SER A 5 -8.04 -4.62 29.97
C SER A 5 -8.62 -5.29 28.71
N GLU A 6 -9.76 -5.97 28.82
CA GLU A 6 -10.46 -6.54 27.65
C GLU A 6 -10.97 -5.47 26.69
N SER A 7 -11.26 -4.25 27.20
CA SER A 7 -11.77 -3.15 26.38
C SER A 7 -10.69 -2.46 25.55
N VAL A 8 -9.46 -2.36 26.07
CA VAL A 8 -8.34 -1.69 25.37
C VAL A 8 -7.83 -2.56 24.23
N LEU A 9 -7.65 -3.86 24.50
CA LEU A 9 -7.16 -4.81 23.51
C LEU A 9 -8.22 -5.09 22.43
N GLY A 10 -9.50 -5.20 22.82
CA GLY A 10 -10.62 -5.29 21.88
C GLY A 10 -10.75 -4.04 21.00
N ARG A 11 -10.60 -2.83 21.55
CA ARG A 11 -10.57 -1.59 20.77
C ARG A 11 -9.37 -1.53 19.83
N PHE A 12 -8.19 -1.90 20.30
CA PHE A 12 -6.98 -1.94 19.48
C PHE A 12 -7.08 -2.94 18.33
N LEU A 13 -7.61 -4.15 18.58
CA LEU A 13 -7.86 -5.14 17.54
C LEU A 13 -8.98 -4.72 16.58
N THR A 14 -9.99 -4.00 17.06
CA THR A 14 -11.06 -3.46 16.21
C THR A 14 -10.55 -2.29 15.36
N ASP A 15 -9.67 -1.45 15.90
CA ASP A 15 -9.07 -0.32 15.19
C ASP A 15 -8.02 -0.80 14.18
N ILE A 16 -7.21 -1.81 14.52
CA ILE A 16 -6.36 -2.51 13.55
C ILE A 16 -7.20 -3.24 12.50
N GLY A 17 -8.29 -3.89 12.90
CA GLY A 17 -9.24 -4.52 11.99
C GLY A 17 -9.95 -3.53 11.07
N LYS A 18 -10.12 -2.27 11.49
CA LYS A 18 -10.59 -1.17 10.62
C LYS A 18 -9.49 -0.63 9.73
N ILE A 19 -8.25 -0.57 10.20
CA ILE A 19 -7.09 -0.14 9.40
C ILE A 19 -6.75 -1.19 8.33
N ALA A 20 -6.88 -2.48 8.65
CA ALA A 20 -6.61 -3.60 7.75
C ALA A 20 -7.84 -4.06 6.95
N GLY A 21 -9.05 -3.85 7.47
CA GLY A 21 -10.33 -4.25 6.85
C GLY A 21 -11.05 -3.12 6.11
N SER A 22 -10.57 -1.87 6.14
CA SER A 22 -11.10 -0.81 5.31
C SER A 22 -10.48 -0.87 3.91
N GLY A 23 -10.88 -1.88 3.14
CA GLY A 23 -10.80 -1.88 1.69
C GLY A 23 -11.77 -0.88 1.08
N SER A 24 -11.72 0.39 1.48
CA SER A 24 -12.66 1.40 1.02
C SER A 24 -11.97 2.74 0.81
N CYS A 25 -11.95 3.15 -0.46
CA CYS A 25 -11.58 4.44 -1.04
C CYS A 25 -10.15 4.97 -0.80
N ASN A 26 -9.16 4.22 -1.30
CA ASN A 26 -7.86 4.77 -1.65
C ASN A 26 -7.98 5.69 -2.88
N ASN A 27 -8.41 6.93 -2.69
CA ASN A 27 -8.28 7.96 -3.74
C ASN A 27 -6.79 8.23 -3.95
N VAL A 28 -6.16 7.47 -4.84
CA VAL A 28 -4.78 7.70 -5.26
C VAL A 28 -4.76 8.90 -6.19
N LYS A 29 -4.02 9.94 -5.83
CA LYS A 29 -3.92 11.19 -6.56
C LYS A 29 -2.59 11.32 -7.30
N CYS A 30 -2.53 12.26 -8.25
CA CYS A 30 -1.26 12.72 -8.78
C CYS A 30 -0.36 13.23 -7.64
N GLY A 31 0.91 12.82 -7.64
CA GLY A 31 1.89 13.07 -6.58
C GLY A 31 1.96 12.01 -5.49
N ASP A 32 1.02 11.05 -5.45
CA ASP A 32 1.09 9.95 -4.49
C ASP A 32 2.14 8.90 -4.91
N MET A 33 2.70 8.24 -3.91
CA MET A 33 3.64 7.15 -4.08
C MET A 33 2.92 5.79 -4.00
N ILE A 34 3.15 4.95 -5.00
CA ILE A 34 2.55 3.63 -5.16
C ILE A 34 3.62 2.55 -5.24
N VAL A 35 3.22 1.31 -4.99
CA VAL A 35 4.10 0.14 -5.11
C VAL A 35 3.58 -0.74 -6.25
N ALA A 36 4.51 -1.19 -7.11
CA ALA A 36 4.22 -2.12 -8.19
C ALA A 36 4.22 -3.56 -7.68
N LYS A 37 3.19 -4.35 -8.03
CA LYS A 37 3.14 -5.80 -7.70
C LYS A 37 3.68 -6.68 -8.81
N ILE A 38 3.62 -6.22 -10.05
CA ILE A 38 4.05 -6.96 -11.23
C ILE A 38 5.30 -6.28 -11.79
N ASP A 39 6.26 -7.08 -12.25
CA ASP A 39 7.43 -6.57 -12.95
C ASP A 39 7.12 -6.36 -14.44
N VAL A 40 7.42 -5.16 -14.93
CA VAL A 40 7.37 -4.83 -16.35
C VAL A 40 8.74 -4.30 -16.76
N GLN A 41 9.65 -5.25 -16.97
CA GLN A 41 11.08 -4.97 -17.20
C GLN A 41 11.33 -4.09 -18.43
N ASN A 42 10.53 -4.27 -19.50
CA ASN A 42 10.62 -3.46 -20.72
C ASN A 42 10.41 -1.96 -20.48
N LEU A 43 9.74 -1.63 -19.37
CA LEU A 43 9.40 -0.28 -18.97
C LEU A 43 10.17 0.17 -17.73
N GLY A 44 11.16 -0.59 -17.24
CA GLY A 44 11.91 -0.26 -16.03
C GLY A 44 11.09 -0.33 -14.74
N ILE A 45 9.93 -1.00 -14.77
CA ILE A 45 9.10 -1.21 -13.60
C ILE A 45 9.45 -2.56 -12.97
N TYR A 46 9.79 -2.52 -11.69
CA TYR A 46 10.20 -3.67 -10.90
C TYR A 46 9.21 -3.87 -9.76
N ARG A 47 8.98 -5.13 -9.44
CA ARG A 47 8.13 -5.54 -8.34
C ARG A 47 8.67 -5.04 -7.00
N ASP A 48 7.75 -4.70 -6.09
CA ASP A 48 8.00 -4.22 -4.72
C ASP A 48 8.86 -2.94 -4.65
N GLN A 49 8.95 -2.20 -5.76
CA GLN A 49 9.57 -0.88 -5.83
C GLN A 49 8.52 0.23 -5.79
N SER A 50 8.90 1.38 -5.25
CA SER A 50 8.04 2.54 -5.18
C SER A 50 8.20 3.47 -6.39
N TYR A 51 7.07 3.96 -6.85
CA TYR A 51 6.94 4.87 -7.99
C TYR A 51 6.04 6.05 -7.61
N GLU A 52 6.36 7.23 -8.11
CA GLU A 52 5.55 8.44 -7.98
C GLU A 52 4.63 8.56 -9.18
N ILE A 53 3.34 8.85 -8.94
CA ILE A 53 2.40 9.15 -10.01
C ILE A 53 2.57 10.61 -10.41
N ARG A 54 2.95 10.86 -11.66
CA ARG A 54 3.04 12.23 -12.20
C ARG A 54 1.71 12.71 -12.75
N GLN A 55 1.07 11.86 -13.54
CA GLN A 55 -0.16 12.19 -14.24
C GLN A 55 -1.07 10.98 -14.34
N ILE A 56 -2.38 11.24 -14.29
CA ILE A 56 -3.41 10.27 -14.60
C ILE A 56 -4.24 10.89 -15.72
N TYR A 57 -4.53 10.11 -16.77
CA TYR A 57 -5.37 10.59 -17.86
C TYR A 57 -6.14 9.43 -18.51
N ASP A 58 -7.34 9.73 -18.99
CA ASP A 58 -8.15 8.82 -19.75
C ASP A 58 -7.91 9.09 -21.24
N GLN A 59 -7.54 8.07 -22.00
CA GLN A 59 -7.31 8.16 -23.43
C GLN A 59 -8.27 7.25 -24.18
N GLY A 60 -9.00 7.79 -25.15
CA GLY A 60 -10.01 7.07 -25.90
C GLY A 60 -10.28 7.70 -27.24
N LEU A 61 -11.08 7.00 -28.04
CA LEU A 61 -11.55 7.52 -29.31
C LEU A 61 -12.77 8.39 -29.06
N ASN A 62 -12.71 9.68 -29.40
CA ASN A 62 -13.88 10.53 -29.36
C ASN A 62 -14.81 10.17 -30.53
N SER A 63 -16.04 9.77 -30.20
CA SER A 63 -17.04 9.31 -31.18
C SER A 63 -17.50 10.40 -32.15
N GLU A 64 -17.32 11.68 -31.81
CA GLU A 64 -17.75 12.80 -32.63
C GLU A 64 -16.66 13.32 -33.56
N SER A 65 -15.41 13.37 -33.10
CA SER A 65 -14.27 13.88 -33.89
C SER A 65 -13.48 12.78 -34.60
N GLY A 66 -13.62 11.51 -34.17
CA GLY A 66 -12.82 10.39 -34.64
C GLY A 66 -11.34 10.50 -34.28
N GLN A 67 -10.97 11.45 -33.40
CA GLN A 67 -9.60 11.67 -32.95
C GLN A 67 -9.38 11.05 -31.57
N ILE A 68 -8.12 10.73 -31.28
CA ILE A 68 -7.69 10.25 -29.97
C ILE A 68 -7.60 11.45 -29.04
N GLU A 69 -8.44 11.46 -28.00
CA GLU A 69 -8.48 12.52 -27.00
C GLU A 69 -7.83 12.04 -25.70
N LYS A 70 -7.12 12.95 -25.02
CA LYS A 70 -6.54 12.73 -23.68
C LYS A 70 -7.23 13.64 -22.68
N LEU A 71 -7.94 13.05 -21.72
CA LEU A 71 -8.66 13.75 -20.66
C LEU A 71 -7.85 13.62 -19.36
N PRO A 72 -7.27 14.71 -18.81
CA PRO A 72 -6.57 14.65 -17.54
C PRO A 72 -7.54 14.35 -16.40
N VAL A 73 -7.12 13.49 -15.46
CA VAL A 73 -7.90 13.08 -14.30
C VAL A 73 -7.04 13.24 -13.04
N ASP A 74 -7.64 13.70 -11.94
CA ASP A 74 -6.89 13.97 -10.71
C ASP A 74 -6.74 12.75 -9.79
N ALA A 75 -7.56 11.71 -9.98
CA ALA A 75 -7.58 10.53 -9.12
C ALA A 75 -7.86 9.22 -9.89
N LEU A 76 -7.20 8.17 -9.43
CA LEU A 76 -7.20 6.82 -10.03
C LEU A 76 -8.50 6.06 -9.76
N PHE A 77 -9.03 6.19 -8.54
CA PHE A 77 -10.22 5.50 -8.07
C PHE A 77 -11.24 6.51 -7.57
N THR A 78 -12.33 6.70 -8.30
CA THR A 78 -13.49 7.45 -7.81
C THR A 78 -14.67 6.48 -7.66
N SER A 79 -14.51 5.42 -6.87
CA SER A 79 -15.64 4.53 -6.55
C SER A 79 -16.21 4.93 -5.20
N VAL A 80 -17.12 5.90 -5.19
CA VAL A 80 -17.91 6.18 -3.97
C VAL A 80 -18.94 5.07 -3.74
N ASN A 81 -19.34 4.29 -4.76
CA ASN A 81 -20.29 3.20 -4.60
C ASN A 81 -20.10 2.10 -5.66
N GLY A 82 -19.42 1.01 -5.29
CA GLY A 82 -19.52 -0.37 -5.81
C GLY A 82 -20.09 -0.65 -7.20
N SER A 83 -19.73 0.14 -8.22
CA SER A 83 -20.04 -0.11 -9.61
C SER A 83 -18.71 -0.02 -10.36
N ASP A 84 -18.37 -1.09 -11.08
CA ASP A 84 -17.08 -1.34 -11.72
C ASP A 84 -16.68 -0.33 -12.83
N ASP A 85 -17.35 0.82 -12.90
CA ASP A 85 -17.04 1.91 -13.82
C ASP A 85 -16.41 3.05 -13.01
N ASN A 86 -15.08 3.09 -12.98
CA ASN A 86 -14.22 4.04 -12.25
C ASN A 86 -14.32 5.52 -12.72
N GLY A 87 -15.51 5.95 -13.15
CA GLY A 87 -15.74 7.25 -13.77
C GLY A 87 -15.05 7.41 -15.13
N VAL A 88 -14.60 6.30 -15.74
CA VAL A 88 -13.95 6.30 -17.05
C VAL A 88 -15.05 6.38 -18.12
N PRO A 89 -15.01 7.35 -19.04
CA PRO A 89 -15.97 7.41 -20.14
C PRO A 89 -15.91 6.14 -21.00
N ARG A 90 -17.06 5.67 -21.51
CA ARG A 90 -17.11 4.46 -22.35
C ARG A 90 -16.22 4.62 -23.59
N GLY A 91 -15.34 3.64 -23.83
CA GLY A 91 -14.37 3.67 -24.93
C GLY A 91 -13.06 4.39 -24.62
N TYR A 92 -12.87 4.82 -23.37
CA TYR A 92 -11.61 5.35 -22.87
C TYR A 92 -10.91 4.32 -21.98
N THR A 93 -9.59 4.36 -21.99
CA THR A 93 -8.73 3.55 -21.12
C THR A 93 -7.94 4.51 -20.24
N ARG A 94 -7.91 4.24 -18.94
CA ARG A 94 -7.14 5.04 -17.97
C ARG A 94 -5.67 4.66 -18.03
N TYR A 95 -4.84 5.65 -18.27
CA TYR A 95 -3.39 5.55 -18.25
C TYR A 95 -2.82 6.39 -17.12
N LEU A 96 -1.61 6.00 -16.73
CA LEU A 96 -0.88 6.54 -15.60
C LEU A 96 0.54 6.81 -16.07
N THR A 97 1.11 7.92 -15.63
CA THR A 97 2.52 8.19 -15.84
C THR A 97 3.27 7.98 -14.53
N LEU A 98 4.13 6.96 -14.49
CA LEU A 98 4.90 6.57 -13.31
C LEU A 98 6.37 6.98 -13.44
N TYR A 99 6.92 7.51 -12.35
CA TYR A 99 8.30 7.93 -12.27
C TYR A 99 9.01 7.34 -11.05
N SER A 100 10.25 6.88 -11.23
CA SER A 100 11.13 6.49 -10.12
C SER A 100 12.52 7.06 -10.35
N ILE A 101 13.05 7.79 -9.38
CA ILE A 101 14.39 8.39 -9.47
C ILE A 101 15.47 7.31 -9.65
N ILE A 102 15.26 6.12 -9.08
CA ILE A 102 16.25 5.03 -9.10
C ILE A 102 16.33 4.38 -10.48
N HIS A 103 15.17 4.19 -11.13
CA HIS A 103 15.07 3.41 -12.37
C HIS A 103 14.96 4.28 -13.62
N HIS A 104 14.37 5.47 -13.49
CA HIS A 104 14.16 6.45 -14.58
C HIS A 104 15.04 7.69 -14.41
N GLY A 105 15.86 7.76 -13.35
CA GLY A 105 16.84 8.84 -13.18
C GLY A 105 18.03 8.67 -14.11
N VAL A 106 17.90 9.12 -15.36
CA VAL A 106 19.03 9.18 -16.29
C VAL A 106 19.87 10.42 -15.98
N LYS A 107 21.19 10.23 -15.78
CA LYS A 107 22.14 11.35 -15.62
C LYS A 107 22.02 12.31 -16.82
N GLY A 108 21.58 13.54 -16.55
CA GLY A 108 21.54 14.63 -17.54
C GLY A 108 20.15 14.99 -18.06
N VAL A 109 19.10 14.23 -17.70
CA VAL A 109 17.72 14.63 -17.94
C VAL A 109 17.22 15.42 -16.73
N PHE A 110 16.87 16.67 -16.94
CA PHE A 110 16.39 17.58 -15.89
C PHE A 110 14.87 17.54 -15.72
N ASP A 111 14.15 17.07 -16.74
CA ASP A 111 12.70 16.99 -16.72
C ASP A 111 12.24 15.56 -16.40
N PRO A 112 11.63 15.31 -15.22
CA PRO A 112 11.16 13.98 -14.85
C PRO A 112 10.04 13.47 -15.77
N ASP A 113 9.35 14.34 -16.52
CA ASP A 113 8.26 13.95 -17.40
C ASP A 113 8.74 13.26 -18.69
N ASP A 114 9.96 13.52 -19.14
CA ASP A 114 10.55 12.89 -20.34
C ASP A 114 10.97 11.42 -20.11
N VAL A 115 11.17 11.02 -18.86
CA VAL A 115 11.58 9.65 -18.48
C VAL A 115 10.48 8.90 -17.72
N ALA A 116 9.34 9.54 -17.51
CA ALA A 116 8.21 8.90 -16.87
C ALA A 116 7.53 7.93 -17.85
N VAL A 117 7.05 6.82 -17.31
CA VAL A 117 6.58 5.68 -18.08
C VAL A 117 5.07 5.62 -18.04
N ILE A 118 4.46 5.43 -19.21
CA ILE A 118 3.01 5.30 -19.35
C ILE A 118 2.62 3.83 -19.19
N VAL A 119 1.70 3.57 -18.26
CA VAL A 119 1.18 2.23 -17.97
C VAL A 119 -0.30 2.27 -17.64
N THR A 120 -0.96 1.12 -17.69
CA THR A 120 -2.29 0.93 -17.11
C THR A 120 -2.21 0.37 -15.69
N ALA A 121 -3.25 0.59 -14.89
CA ALA A 121 -3.26 0.10 -13.50
C ALA A 121 -3.23 -1.42 -13.41
N ASP A 122 -3.84 -2.09 -14.38
CA ASP A 122 -3.94 -3.56 -14.45
C ASP A 122 -2.60 -4.20 -14.82
N GLU A 123 -1.78 -3.54 -15.65
CA GLU A 123 -0.46 -4.06 -16.05
C GLU A 123 0.55 -4.09 -14.90
N VAL A 124 0.47 -3.14 -13.97
CA VAL A 124 1.46 -2.97 -12.91
C VAL A 124 0.98 -3.55 -11.57
N GLY A 125 -0.34 -3.75 -11.41
CA GLY A 125 -0.94 -4.21 -10.16
C GLY A 125 -0.65 -3.22 -9.03
N LEU A 126 -1.25 -2.03 -9.12
CA LEU A 126 -0.94 -0.94 -8.19
C LEU A 126 -1.52 -1.17 -6.80
N VAL A 127 -0.68 -1.00 -5.78
CA VAL A 127 -1.12 -0.98 -4.38
C VAL A 127 -0.60 0.27 -3.69
N THR A 128 -1.41 0.82 -2.78
CA THR A 128 -0.99 1.97 -1.98
C THR A 128 -0.07 1.53 -0.85
N ILE A 129 0.92 2.37 -0.51
CA ILE A 129 1.83 2.10 0.62
C ILE A 129 1.05 1.89 1.93
N LYS A 130 -0.07 2.61 2.12
CA LYS A 130 -0.92 2.47 3.30
C LYS A 130 -1.50 1.06 3.41
N GLN A 131 -1.96 0.50 2.28
CA GLN A 131 -2.49 -0.86 2.24
C GLN A 131 -1.38 -1.89 2.51
N GLU A 132 -0.20 -1.73 1.92
CA GLU A 132 0.96 -2.60 2.23
C GLU A 132 1.34 -2.57 3.71
N ILE A 133 1.34 -1.39 4.34
CA ILE A 133 1.62 -1.26 5.77
C ILE A 133 0.52 -1.96 6.60
N GLY A 134 -0.74 -1.81 6.21
CA GLY A 134 -1.86 -2.48 6.86
C GLY A 134 -1.74 -4.00 6.78
N ASP A 135 -1.45 -4.53 5.60
CA ASP A 135 -1.27 -5.98 5.36
C ASP A 135 -0.06 -6.51 6.12
N ALA A 136 1.07 -5.78 6.10
CA ALA A 136 2.27 -6.13 6.85
C ALA A 136 2.02 -6.10 8.37
N ALA A 137 1.28 -5.10 8.87
CA ALA A 137 0.92 -5.02 10.28
C ALA A 137 0.03 -6.19 10.69
N LEU A 138 -0.93 -6.58 9.85
CA LEU A 138 -1.82 -7.70 10.10
C LEU A 138 -1.04 -9.03 10.13
N LEU A 139 -0.10 -9.23 9.21
CA LEU A 139 0.80 -10.38 9.20
C LEU A 139 1.74 -10.42 10.41
N ALA A 140 2.06 -9.28 11.02
CA ALA A 140 2.93 -9.21 12.18
C ALA A 140 2.23 -9.59 13.51
N ILE A 141 0.90 -9.60 13.56
CA ILE A 141 0.11 -9.87 14.78
C ILE A 141 0.49 -11.21 15.46
N PRO A 142 0.60 -12.35 14.74
CA PRO A 142 0.96 -13.62 15.37
C PRO A 142 2.37 -13.60 15.98
N GLY A 143 3.31 -12.91 15.35
CA GLY A 143 4.67 -12.75 15.90
C GLY A 143 4.66 -11.91 17.17
N PHE A 144 3.89 -10.82 17.16
CA PHE A 144 3.77 -9.93 18.31
C PHE A 144 3.12 -10.62 19.52
N PHE A 145 2.15 -11.51 19.29
CA PHE A 145 1.58 -12.36 20.33
C PHE A 145 2.65 -13.14 21.10
N TRP A 146 3.59 -13.79 20.40
CA TRP A 146 4.66 -14.55 21.06
C TRP A 146 5.65 -13.67 21.80
N VAL A 147 5.96 -12.47 21.29
CA VAL A 147 6.80 -11.50 22.01
C VAL A 147 6.16 -11.10 23.34
N VAL A 148 4.84 -10.83 23.34
CA VAL A 148 4.10 -10.50 24.56
C VAL A 148 4.10 -11.67 25.54
N VAL A 149 3.88 -12.91 25.07
CA VAL A 149 3.94 -14.11 25.92
C VAL A 149 5.32 -14.28 26.55
N CYS A 150 6.40 -14.17 25.76
CA CYS A 150 7.77 -14.25 26.26
C CYS A 150 8.07 -13.13 27.28
N TYR A 151 7.59 -11.91 27.04
CA TYR A 151 7.75 -10.79 27.96
C TYR A 151 7.04 -11.04 29.30
N LEU A 152 5.77 -11.46 29.25
CA LEU A 152 5.00 -11.79 30.46
C LEU A 152 5.63 -12.94 31.24
N PHE A 153 6.08 -13.99 30.55
CA PHE A 153 6.79 -15.11 31.18
C PHE A 153 8.08 -14.65 31.86
N THR A 154 8.87 -13.81 31.19
CA THR A 154 10.13 -13.27 31.73
C THR A 154 9.87 -12.46 33.00
N ASN A 155 8.90 -11.56 32.98
CA ASN A 155 8.56 -10.73 34.13
C ASN A 155 8.04 -11.58 35.29
N TYR A 156 7.12 -12.52 35.02
CA TYR A 156 6.57 -13.41 36.04
C TYR A 156 7.66 -14.29 36.67
N TYR A 157 8.58 -14.81 35.87
CA TYR A 157 9.70 -15.60 36.36
C TYR A 157 10.65 -14.76 37.22
N HIS A 158 11.00 -13.55 36.75
CA HIS A 158 11.87 -12.62 37.47
C HIS A 158 11.26 -12.22 38.83
N GLU A 159 9.97 -11.92 38.89
CA GLU A 159 9.28 -11.58 40.14
C GLU A 159 9.25 -12.76 41.14
N ARG A 160 9.14 -14.00 40.64
CA ARG A 160 8.96 -15.18 41.51
C ARG A 160 10.28 -15.83 41.95
N TYR A 161 11.31 -15.78 41.12
CA TYR A 161 12.58 -16.46 41.36
C TYR A 161 13.77 -15.51 41.46
N GLY A 162 13.61 -14.22 41.18
CA GLY A 162 14.67 -13.21 41.29
C GLY A 162 15.82 -13.37 40.30
N GLY A 163 15.74 -14.33 39.37
CA GLY A 163 16.77 -14.68 38.39
C GLY A 163 16.52 -14.10 37.00
N ASN A 164 17.55 -14.09 36.16
CA ASN A 164 17.44 -13.67 34.75
C ASN A 164 16.95 -14.82 33.86
N PHE A 165 16.46 -14.51 32.65
CA PHE A 165 15.95 -15.50 31.70
C PHE A 165 16.92 -16.66 31.39
N ILE A 166 18.23 -16.39 31.50
CA ILE A 166 19.29 -17.39 31.31
C ILE A 166 19.33 -18.44 32.43
N ASP A 167 19.01 -18.08 33.68
CA ASP A 167 18.92 -19.04 34.80
C ASP A 167 17.76 -20.02 34.61
N ALA A 168 16.62 -19.52 34.13
CA ALA A 168 15.45 -20.34 33.79
C ALA A 168 15.74 -21.36 32.69
N PHE A 169 16.53 -20.98 31.68
CA PHE A 169 16.86 -21.82 30.54
C PHE A 169 17.98 -22.84 30.85
N LEU A 170 18.91 -22.50 31.75
CA LEU A 170 19.99 -23.38 32.18
C LEU A 170 19.67 -24.21 33.43
N GLY A 171 18.46 -24.08 33.97
CA GLY A 171 17.92 -24.93 35.04
C GLY A 171 18.63 -24.76 36.38
N ARG A 172 19.06 -23.55 36.72
CA ARG A 172 19.62 -23.21 38.04
C ARG A 172 18.79 -22.16 38.75
#